data_AF-A0A7R9WVI9-F1
#
_entry.id   AF-A0A7R9WVI9-F1
#
_cell.length_a   1.000
_cell.length_b   1.000
_cell.length_c   1.000
_cell.angle_alpha   90.00
_cell.angle_beta   90.00
_cell.angle_gamma   90.00
#
_symmetry.space_group_name_H-M   'P 1'
#
loop_
_entity.id
_entity.type
_entity.pdbx_description
1 polymer ?
#
loop_
_entity_poly.entity_id
_entity_poly.type
_entity_poly.pdbx_seq_one_letter_code
_entity_poly.pdbx_strand_id
1 'polypeptide(L)'
;QLLLIFRAKALPSVIDDAQREAYMGRVAFSLPRQLQYMEQGTFRWRLEQWLSKGCTIVNEDRLNDFAKLHPNFRCLIVAGENDKTLPSIAEAERLANILPQAKVHVVDGAGHASTCGSRIDLTAIMRARFQELARGRRQPKRTSMKEVARLNEGVMFGMEPRYDGASFGLSTLDYWSKRYYKKVSSKDYVN
;
A
#
# COMPACT_ATOMS: atom_id res chain seq x y z
N GLN A 1 11.36 -2.00 -10.97
CA GLN A 1 10.83 -1.53 -9.66
C GLN A 1 11.92 -1.40 -8.60
N LEU A 2 12.79 -2.40 -8.37
CA LEU A 2 13.92 -2.26 -7.42
C LEU A 2 14.82 -1.03 -7.70
N LEU A 3 15.18 -0.78 -8.96
CA LEU A 3 15.93 0.44 -9.34
C LEU A 3 15.20 1.76 -9.07
N LEU A 4 13.85 1.75 -9.12
CA LEU A 4 13.04 2.92 -8.75
C LEU A 4 13.13 3.18 -7.24
N ILE A 5 13.13 2.12 -6.42
CA ILE A 5 13.31 2.23 -4.97
C ILE A 5 14.71 2.80 -4.63
N PHE A 6 15.77 2.35 -5.33
CA PHE A 6 17.14 2.85 -5.08
C PHE A 6 17.35 4.31 -5.49
N ARG A 7 16.65 4.77 -6.53
CA ARG A 7 16.73 6.16 -7.03
C ARG A 7 15.64 7.04 -6.44
N ALA A 8 14.84 6.53 -5.51
CA ALA A 8 13.74 7.27 -4.92
C ALA A 8 14.31 8.37 -4.01
N LYS A 9 14.15 9.63 -4.44
CA LYS A 9 14.44 10.82 -3.63
C LYS A 9 13.39 11.05 -2.53
N ALA A 10 12.32 10.28 -2.57
CA ALA A 10 11.20 10.32 -1.64
C ALA A 10 10.95 8.92 -1.07
N LEU A 11 10.52 8.85 0.18
CA LEU A 11 10.07 7.62 0.82
C LEU A 11 8.64 7.77 1.35
N PRO A 12 7.86 6.67 1.43
CA PRO A 12 6.61 6.67 2.17
C PRO A 12 6.83 7.18 3.60
N SER A 13 5.86 7.92 4.16
CA SER A 13 5.95 8.49 5.53
C SER A 13 6.24 7.47 6.62
N VAL A 14 5.91 6.19 6.37
CA VAL A 14 6.20 5.08 7.29
C VAL A 14 7.65 4.61 7.29
N ILE A 15 8.45 5.04 6.31
CA ILE A 15 9.89 4.75 6.17
C ILE A 15 10.66 6.02 6.52
N ASP A 16 10.63 6.35 7.81
CA ASP A 16 11.14 7.58 8.40
C ASP A 16 12.53 7.43 9.03
N ASP A 17 13.13 6.24 8.96
CA ASP A 17 14.47 5.96 9.48
C ASP A 17 15.19 4.86 8.67
N ALA A 18 16.51 4.79 8.85
CA ALA A 18 17.39 3.82 8.18
C ALA A 18 17.08 2.36 8.54
N GLN A 19 16.53 2.11 9.73
CA GLN A 19 16.20 0.76 10.16
C GLN A 19 15.00 0.19 9.40
N ARG A 20 14.00 1.04 9.12
CA ARG A 20 12.80 0.70 8.35
C ARG A 20 13.09 0.58 6.88
N GLU A 21 13.94 1.45 6.35
CA GLU A 21 14.42 1.32 4.98
C GLU A 21 15.19 0.00 4.79
N ALA A 22 16.08 -0.34 5.73
CA ALA A 22 16.76 -1.62 5.75
C ALA A 22 15.79 -2.80 5.85
N TYR A 23 14.74 -2.70 6.67
CA TYR A 23 13.71 -3.73 6.75
C TYR A 23 12.96 -3.92 5.42
N MET A 24 12.48 -2.83 4.81
CA MET A 24 11.82 -2.89 3.51
C MET A 24 12.76 -3.51 2.46
N GLY A 25 14.03 -3.08 2.44
CA GLY A 25 15.06 -3.64 1.59
C GLY A 25 15.17 -5.16 1.77
N ARG A 26 15.38 -5.65 2.99
CA ARG A 26 15.46 -7.10 3.26
C ARG A 26 14.24 -7.87 2.75
N VAL A 27 13.03 -7.36 2.99
CA VAL A 27 11.78 -7.99 2.51
C VAL A 27 11.73 -8.01 0.99
N ALA A 28 12.02 -6.89 0.33
CA ALA A 28 12.02 -6.81 -1.13
C ALA A 28 13.02 -7.78 -1.78
N PHE A 29 14.19 -7.96 -1.17
CA PHE A 29 15.20 -8.92 -1.64
C PHE A 29 14.87 -10.37 -1.26
N SER A 30 14.07 -10.62 -0.21
CA SER A 30 13.62 -11.98 0.12
C SER A 30 12.45 -12.44 -0.73
N LEU A 31 11.64 -11.52 -1.25
CA LEU A 31 10.43 -11.86 -2.03
C LEU A 31 10.73 -12.78 -3.22
N PRO A 32 11.74 -12.55 -4.08
CA PRO A 32 12.04 -13.49 -5.17
C PRO A 32 12.35 -14.92 -4.68
N ARG A 33 13.01 -15.06 -3.52
CA ARG A 33 13.31 -16.36 -2.91
C ARG A 33 12.08 -17.00 -2.28
N GLN A 34 11.20 -16.21 -1.67
CA GLN A 34 9.95 -16.69 -1.07
C GLN A 34 8.89 -17.05 -2.12
N LEU A 35 8.91 -16.36 -3.26
CA LEU A 35 8.00 -16.57 -4.37
C LEU A 35 8.54 -17.58 -5.39
N GLN A 36 9.75 -18.12 -5.16
CA GLN A 36 10.52 -18.78 -6.21
C GLN A 36 9.88 -20.07 -6.72
N TYR A 37 8.97 -20.67 -5.95
CA TYR A 37 8.23 -21.85 -6.40
C TYR A 37 6.83 -21.86 -5.80
N MET A 38 5.84 -21.94 -6.69
CA MET A 38 4.48 -22.35 -6.35
C MET A 38 4.24 -23.66 -7.07
N GLU A 39 3.92 -24.71 -6.33
CA GLU A 39 3.56 -25.98 -6.95
C GLU A 39 2.35 -25.81 -7.88
N GLN A 40 2.37 -26.51 -9.02
CA GLN A 40 1.32 -26.38 -10.03
C GLN A 40 -0.08 -26.66 -9.46
N GLY A 41 -0.19 -27.65 -8.57
CA GLY A 41 -1.45 -27.95 -7.87
C GLY A 41 -1.94 -26.80 -7.00
N THR A 42 -1.05 -26.14 -6.28
CA THR A 42 -1.38 -24.96 -5.46
C THR A 42 -1.77 -23.78 -6.33
N PHE A 43 -1.06 -23.54 -7.43
CA PHE A 43 -1.40 -22.46 -8.36
C PHE A 43 -2.79 -22.69 -8.98
N ARG A 44 -3.03 -23.90 -9.51
CA ARG A 44 -4.33 -24.30 -10.07
C ARG A 44 -5.45 -24.13 -9.04
N TRP A 45 -5.26 -24.62 -7.83
CA TRP A 45 -6.25 -24.47 -6.77
C TRP A 45 -6.54 -23.00 -6.46
N ARG A 46 -5.54 -22.11 -6.44
CA ARG A 46 -5.75 -20.67 -6.25
C ARG A 46 -6.55 -20.05 -7.39
N LEU A 47 -6.26 -20.41 -8.64
CA LEU A 47 -7.04 -19.93 -9.78
C LEU A 47 -8.51 -20.40 -9.69
N GLU A 48 -8.74 -21.66 -9.35
CA GLU A 48 -10.09 -22.22 -9.29
C GLU A 48 -10.87 -21.74 -8.07
N GLN A 49 -10.31 -21.86 -6.86
CA GLN A 49 -11.05 -21.53 -5.64
C GLN A 49 -11.10 -20.03 -5.37
N TRP A 50 -10.01 -19.29 -5.58
CA TRP A 50 -9.99 -17.86 -5.24
C TRP A 50 -10.49 -17.00 -6.40
N LEU A 51 -9.95 -17.17 -7.61
CA LEU A 51 -10.33 -16.31 -8.73
C LEU A 51 -11.66 -16.70 -9.35
N SER A 52 -11.96 -17.99 -9.54
CA SER A 52 -13.25 -18.37 -10.11
C SER A 52 -14.33 -18.39 -9.05
N LYS A 53 -14.31 -19.36 -8.13
CA LYS A 53 -15.38 -19.52 -7.13
C LYS A 53 -15.47 -18.34 -6.18
N GLY A 54 -14.33 -17.84 -5.68
CA GLY A 54 -14.28 -16.71 -4.77
C GLY A 54 -14.86 -15.45 -5.38
N CYS A 55 -14.50 -15.10 -6.62
CA CYS A 55 -15.08 -13.92 -7.28
C CYS A 55 -16.59 -14.08 -7.53
N THR A 56 -17.08 -15.25 -7.92
CA THR A 56 -18.53 -15.49 -8.07
C THR A 56 -19.26 -15.24 -6.75
N ILE A 57 -18.80 -15.86 -5.66
CA ILE A 57 -19.40 -15.72 -4.32
C ILE A 57 -19.39 -14.25 -3.85
N VAL A 58 -18.32 -13.51 -4.14
CA VAL A 58 -18.20 -12.10 -3.75
C VAL A 58 -19.10 -11.20 -4.60
N ASN A 59 -19.16 -11.43 -5.92
CA ASN A 59 -19.85 -10.56 -6.88
C ASN A 59 -21.37 -10.70 -6.89
N GLU A 60 -21.91 -11.86 -6.53
CA GLU A 60 -23.36 -12.08 -6.51
C GLU A 60 -24.00 -11.38 -5.30
N ASP A 61 -23.89 -11.98 -4.12
CA ASP A 61 -24.69 -11.54 -2.97
C ASP A 61 -23.87 -10.82 -1.91
N ARG A 62 -22.62 -11.22 -1.68
CA ARG A 62 -21.87 -10.78 -0.50
C ARG A 62 -21.53 -9.30 -0.48
N LEU A 63 -21.17 -8.69 -1.61
CA LEU A 63 -20.89 -7.25 -1.64
C LEU A 63 -22.14 -6.42 -1.37
N ASN A 64 -23.28 -6.82 -1.97
CA ASN A 64 -24.55 -6.17 -1.76
C ASN A 64 -25.05 -6.33 -0.31
N ASP A 65 -24.91 -7.53 0.25
CA ASP A 65 -25.29 -7.80 1.64
C ASP A 65 -24.38 -7.08 2.63
N PHE A 66 -23.07 -7.03 2.35
CA PHE A 66 -22.13 -6.23 3.13
C PHE A 66 -22.53 -4.75 3.16
N ALA A 67 -22.91 -4.19 2.00
CA ALA A 67 -23.35 -2.81 1.90
C ALA A 67 -24.64 -2.55 2.71
N LYS A 68 -25.59 -3.49 2.70
CA LYS A 68 -26.84 -3.42 3.49
C LYS A 68 -26.59 -3.55 4.99
N LEU A 69 -25.72 -4.48 5.40
CA LEU A 69 -25.41 -4.75 6.80
C LEU A 69 -24.53 -3.67 7.43
N HIS A 70 -23.69 -3.02 6.63
CA HIS A 70 -22.75 -2.00 7.08
C HIS A 70 -22.84 -0.71 6.26
N PRO A 71 -23.99 0.00 6.28
CA PRO A 71 -24.22 1.19 5.44
C PRO A 71 -23.27 2.36 5.76
N ASN A 72 -22.68 2.36 6.96
CA ASN A 72 -21.72 3.37 7.41
C ASN A 72 -20.26 2.91 7.29
N PHE A 73 -20.00 1.77 6.66
CA PHE A 73 -18.64 1.33 6.42
C PHE A 73 -17.99 2.24 5.38
N ARG A 74 -16.77 2.68 5.68
CA ARG A 74 -16.02 3.61 4.83
C ARG A 74 -15.06 2.84 3.96
N CYS A 75 -15.25 2.94 2.65
CA CYS A 75 -14.40 2.26 1.69
C CYS A 75 -13.56 3.27 0.89
N LEU A 76 -12.24 3.07 0.87
CA LEU A 76 -11.34 3.74 -0.06
C LEU A 76 -10.92 2.71 -1.12
N ILE A 77 -11.20 3.02 -2.38
CA ILE A 77 -10.77 2.23 -3.54
C ILE A 77 -9.63 2.99 -4.21
N VAL A 78 -8.50 2.33 -4.40
CA VAL A 78 -7.32 2.90 -5.05
C VAL A 78 -7.03 2.12 -6.32
N ALA A 79 -6.97 2.80 -7.46
CA ALA A 79 -6.74 2.20 -8.77
C ALA A 79 -5.59 2.91 -9.51
N GLY A 80 -4.79 2.15 -10.25
CA GLY A 80 -3.76 2.71 -11.13
C GLY A 80 -4.33 3.04 -12.51
N GLU A 81 -4.05 4.24 -13.02
CA GLU A 81 -4.51 4.71 -14.33
C GLU A 81 -4.03 3.82 -15.49
N ASN A 82 -2.77 3.37 -15.42
CA ASN A 82 -2.10 2.60 -16.46
C ASN A 82 -1.94 1.12 -16.06
N ASP A 83 -2.89 0.57 -15.32
CA ASP A 83 -2.90 -0.86 -15.00
C ASP A 83 -3.22 -1.67 -16.27
N LYS A 84 -2.19 -2.34 -16.81
CA LYS A 84 -2.31 -3.23 -17.96
C LYS A 84 -2.54 -4.69 -17.57
N THR A 85 -2.54 -4.99 -16.27
CA THR A 85 -2.73 -6.35 -15.75
C THR A 85 -4.20 -6.60 -15.44
N LEU A 86 -4.90 -5.61 -14.89
CA LEU A 86 -6.33 -5.67 -14.57
C LEU A 86 -7.03 -4.38 -15.03
N PRO A 87 -8.33 -4.44 -15.36
CA PRO A 87 -9.13 -3.27 -15.70
C PRO A 87 -9.48 -2.44 -14.43
N SER A 88 -8.46 -1.96 -13.74
CA SER A 88 -8.55 -1.43 -12.37
C SER A 88 -9.47 -0.21 -12.25
N ILE A 89 -9.56 0.64 -13.27
CA ILE A 89 -10.46 1.81 -13.29
C ILE A 89 -11.92 1.36 -13.39
N ALA A 90 -12.25 0.54 -14.39
CA ALA A 90 -13.61 0.04 -14.58
C ALA A 90 -14.09 -0.77 -13.36
N GLU A 91 -13.21 -1.57 -12.75
CA GLU A 91 -13.53 -2.31 -11.54
C GLU A 91 -13.72 -1.39 -10.32
N ALA A 92 -12.91 -0.33 -10.20
CA ALA A 92 -13.08 0.65 -9.13
C ALA A 92 -14.43 1.38 -9.24
N GLU A 93 -14.84 1.75 -10.45
CA GLU A 93 -16.15 2.35 -10.70
C GLU A 93 -17.30 1.38 -10.37
N ARG A 94 -17.19 0.12 -10.80
CA ARG A 94 -18.18 -0.92 -10.47
C ARG A 94 -18.33 -1.09 -8.97
N LEU A 95 -17.21 -1.22 -8.24
CA LEU A 95 -17.21 -1.40 -6.80
C LEU A 95 -17.71 -0.15 -6.05
N ALA A 96 -17.43 1.05 -6.55
CA ALA A 96 -17.91 2.29 -5.95
C ALA A 96 -19.45 2.40 -5.96
N ASN A 97 -20.11 1.79 -6.94
CA ASN A 97 -21.56 1.73 -7.03
C ASN A 97 -22.20 0.69 -6.09
N ILE A 98 -21.41 -0.25 -5.58
CA ILE A 98 -21.89 -1.34 -4.71
C ILE A 98 -21.54 -1.07 -3.25
N LEU A 99 -20.31 -0.64 -2.98
CA LEU A 99 -19.78 -0.49 -1.63
C LEU A 99 -20.29 0.78 -0.94
N PRO A 100 -20.61 0.71 0.37
CA PRO A 100 -21.09 1.86 1.11
C PRO A 100 -20.01 2.92 1.25
N GLN A 101 -20.41 4.18 1.13
CA GLN A 101 -19.56 5.38 1.30
C GLN A 101 -18.22 5.28 0.53
N ALA A 102 -18.23 4.61 -0.62
CA ALA A 102 -17.02 4.35 -1.39
C ALA A 102 -16.45 5.65 -1.97
N LYS A 103 -15.13 5.81 -1.84
CA LYS A 103 -14.38 6.91 -2.45
C LYS A 103 -13.30 6.31 -3.34
N VAL A 104 -13.30 6.72 -4.61
CA VAL A 104 -12.29 6.29 -5.58
C VAL A 104 -11.12 7.29 -5.61
N HIS A 105 -9.91 6.77 -5.67
CA HIS A 105 -8.69 7.53 -5.91
C HIS A 105 -7.89 6.86 -7.02
N VAL A 106 -7.80 7.55 -8.16
CA VAL A 106 -6.99 7.13 -9.29
C VAL A 106 -5.58 7.69 -9.11
N VAL A 107 -4.58 6.82 -9.30
CA VAL A 107 -3.17 7.20 -9.22
C VAL A 107 -2.64 7.39 -10.63
N ASP A 108 -2.36 8.65 -10.97
CA ASP A 108 -1.91 9.05 -12.29
C ASP A 108 -0.60 8.35 -12.68
N GLY A 109 -0.56 7.86 -13.92
CA GLY A 109 0.60 7.19 -14.48
C GLY A 109 0.93 5.82 -13.87
N ALA A 110 0.16 5.33 -12.88
CA ALA A 110 0.49 4.14 -12.09
C ALA A 110 -0.04 2.84 -12.73
N GLY A 111 0.78 1.78 -12.73
CA GLY A 111 0.35 0.42 -13.08
C GLY A 111 0.03 -0.44 -11.84
N HIS A 112 -0.27 -1.73 -12.04
CA HIS A 112 -0.76 -2.66 -11.01
C HIS A 112 -0.03 -2.60 -9.66
N ALA A 113 1.29 -2.73 -9.66
CA ALA A 113 2.09 -2.76 -8.42
C ALA A 113 2.57 -1.37 -7.94
N SER A 114 2.21 -0.29 -8.64
CA SER A 114 2.65 1.07 -8.30
C SER A 114 1.82 1.69 -7.17
N THR A 115 0.62 1.15 -6.90
CA THR A 115 -0.21 1.46 -5.73
C THR A 115 0.37 0.90 -4.43
N CYS A 116 1.34 -0.03 -4.50
CA CYS A 116 1.90 -0.72 -3.33
C CYS A 116 3.12 -0.01 -2.67
N GLY A 117 3.31 1.30 -2.87
CA GLY A 117 4.17 2.10 -1.98
C GLY A 117 5.37 2.82 -2.60
N SER A 118 5.46 2.96 -3.93
CA SER A 118 6.51 3.81 -4.56
C SER A 118 5.98 5.11 -5.16
N ARG A 119 4.66 5.31 -5.14
CA ARG A 119 4.00 6.49 -5.72
C ARG A 119 2.86 7.05 -4.89
N ILE A 120 2.50 6.43 -3.77
CA ILE A 120 1.38 6.90 -2.95
C ILE A 120 1.67 6.72 -1.47
N ASP A 121 1.20 7.68 -0.67
CA ASP A 121 1.00 7.52 0.77
C ASP A 121 -0.48 7.22 1.04
N LEU A 122 -0.80 5.94 1.23
CA LEU A 122 -2.17 5.49 1.53
C LEU A 122 -2.73 6.12 2.79
N THR A 123 -1.89 6.38 3.80
CA THR A 123 -2.33 6.98 5.06
C THR A 123 -2.80 8.42 4.82
N ALA A 124 -2.05 9.15 3.99
CA ALA A 124 -2.43 10.49 3.62
C ALA A 124 -3.73 10.52 2.80
N ILE A 125 -3.85 9.66 1.78
CA ILE A 125 -5.05 9.57 0.93
C ILE A 125 -6.28 9.23 1.78
N MET A 126 -6.20 8.22 2.66
CA MET A 126 -7.31 7.83 3.53
C MET A 126 -7.82 9.02 4.35
N ARG A 127 -6.93 9.81 4.95
CA ARG A 127 -7.34 10.94 5.79
C ARG A 127 -7.83 12.13 4.97
N ALA A 128 -7.27 12.36 3.78
CA ALA A 128 -7.74 13.41 2.88
C ALA A 128 -9.16 13.12 2.40
N ARG A 129 -9.46 11.84 2.14
CA ARG A 129 -10.79 11.37 1.77
C ARG A 129 -11.75 11.29 2.95
N PHE A 130 -11.30 10.97 4.16
CA PHE A 130 -12.12 10.86 5.37
C PHE A 130 -11.68 11.87 6.43
N GLN A 131 -12.04 13.14 6.21
CA GLN A 131 -11.61 14.27 7.05
C GLN A 131 -12.04 14.16 8.51
N GLU A 132 -13.14 13.45 8.79
CA GLU A 132 -13.60 13.15 10.14
C GLU A 132 -12.59 12.31 10.93
N LEU A 133 -11.77 11.49 10.27
CA LEU A 133 -10.69 10.74 10.91
C LEU A 133 -9.54 11.65 11.36
N ALA A 134 -9.41 12.85 10.79
CA ALA A 134 -8.36 13.79 11.15
C ALA A 134 -8.66 14.57 12.45
N ARG A 135 -9.92 14.66 12.87
CA ARG A 135 -10.40 15.63 13.88
C ARG A 135 -10.32 15.18 15.36
N GLY A 136 -9.88 13.97 15.68
CA GLY A 136 -10.10 13.39 17.04
C GLY A 136 -8.88 12.95 17.86
N ARG A 137 -7.64 12.99 17.35
CA ARG A 137 -6.46 12.51 18.09
C ARG A 137 -5.28 13.46 17.90
N ARG A 138 -4.53 13.73 18.99
CA ARG A 138 -3.16 14.28 18.91
C ARG A 138 -2.40 13.38 17.94
N GLN A 139 -2.15 13.88 16.74
CA GLN A 139 -1.55 13.07 15.69
C GLN A 139 -0.10 12.81 16.09
N PRO A 140 0.37 11.55 16.13
CA PRO A 140 1.79 11.31 16.23
C PRO A 140 2.44 11.98 15.01
N LYS A 141 3.47 12.79 15.25
CA LYS A 141 4.26 13.54 14.23
C LYS A 141 4.67 12.66 13.03
N ARG A 142 4.79 11.36 13.29
CA ARG A 142 5.12 10.26 12.38
C ARG A 142 4.06 9.90 11.35
N THR A 143 2.79 10.14 11.64
CA THR A 143 1.71 9.83 10.70
C THR A 143 0.95 11.06 10.28
N SER A 144 1.27 12.25 10.81
CA SER A 144 0.48 13.45 10.58
C SER A 144 0.37 13.78 9.10
N MET A 145 -0.83 14.13 8.65
CA MET A 145 -1.07 14.45 7.24
C MET A 145 -0.24 15.68 6.86
N LYS A 146 0.71 15.50 5.94
CA LYS A 146 1.52 16.60 5.41
C LYS A 146 0.74 17.34 4.33
N GLU A 147 0.96 18.65 4.25
CA GLU A 147 0.23 19.54 3.34
C GLU A 147 0.37 19.14 1.86
N VAL A 148 1.54 18.63 1.48
CA VAL A 148 1.82 18.11 0.13
C VAL A 148 0.96 16.89 -0.21
N ALA A 149 0.78 15.98 0.76
CA ALA A 149 -0.06 14.79 0.60
C ALA A 149 -1.56 15.12 0.74
N ARG A 150 -1.91 16.20 1.46
CA ARG A 150 -3.28 16.75 1.52
C ARG A 150 -3.74 17.28 0.17
N LEU A 151 -2.83 17.92 -0.57
CA LEU A 151 -3.12 18.53 -1.87
C LEU A 151 -3.08 17.50 -3.02
N ASN A 152 -2.48 16.31 -2.80
CA ASN A 152 -2.21 15.34 -3.86
C ASN A 152 -1.41 15.93 -5.05
N GLU A 153 -0.65 16.99 -4.77
CA GLU A 153 0.09 17.77 -5.75
C GLU A 153 1.60 17.62 -5.51
N GLY A 154 2.36 17.62 -6.60
CA GLY A 154 3.82 17.70 -6.56
C GLY A 154 4.56 16.46 -7.07
N VAL A 155 5.85 16.65 -7.34
CA VAL A 155 6.75 15.68 -7.99
C VAL A 155 6.91 14.36 -7.22
N MET A 156 6.53 14.37 -5.94
CA MET A 156 6.77 13.27 -4.99
C MET A 156 5.50 12.51 -4.60
N PHE A 157 4.33 12.86 -5.16
CA PHE A 157 3.07 12.12 -4.98
C PHE A 157 2.72 11.78 -3.52
N GLY A 158 2.85 12.76 -2.62
CA GLY A 158 2.57 12.60 -1.19
C GLY A 158 3.64 11.87 -0.37
N MET A 159 4.76 11.46 -0.98
CA MET A 159 5.92 10.92 -0.27
C MET A 159 6.78 12.02 0.37
N GLU A 160 7.57 11.66 1.38
CA GLU A 160 8.44 12.58 2.11
C GLU A 160 9.84 12.60 1.49
N PRO A 161 10.53 13.75 1.46
CA PRO A 161 11.98 13.76 1.29
C PRO A 161 12.61 12.80 2.30
N ARG A 162 13.64 12.09 1.87
CA ARG A 162 14.32 11.12 2.73
C ARG A 162 14.77 11.78 4.04
N TYR A 163 14.69 11.01 5.13
CA TYR A 163 15.09 11.46 6.48
C TYR A 163 16.57 11.89 6.56
N ASP A 164 17.40 11.44 5.63
CA ASP A 164 18.83 11.71 5.53
C ASP A 164 19.19 12.79 4.47
N GLY A 165 18.22 13.29 3.72
CA GLY A 165 18.45 14.22 2.60
C GLY A 165 19.28 13.64 1.46
N ALA A 166 19.52 12.33 1.44
CA ALA A 166 20.37 11.70 0.44
C ALA A 166 19.70 11.67 -0.94
N SER A 167 20.51 11.65 -2.00
CA SER A 167 20.02 11.52 -3.37
C SER A 167 19.78 10.07 -3.80
N PHE A 168 20.18 9.09 -2.97
CA PHE A 168 20.08 7.66 -3.22
C PHE A 168 19.65 6.91 -1.95
N GLY A 169 19.07 5.72 -2.16
CA GLY A 169 18.67 4.81 -1.09
C GLY A 169 19.85 4.28 -0.27
N LEU A 170 19.55 3.83 0.95
CA LEU A 170 20.49 3.14 1.82
C LEU A 170 21.16 1.99 1.05
N SER A 171 22.46 1.82 1.24
CA SER A 171 23.22 0.77 0.55
C SER A 171 22.61 -0.60 0.84
N THR A 172 22.55 -1.47 -0.18
CA THR A 172 22.09 -2.85 0.00
C THR A 172 22.91 -3.61 1.03
N LEU A 173 24.20 -3.31 1.13
CA LEU A 173 25.08 -3.93 2.13
C LEU A 173 24.64 -3.57 3.56
N ASP A 174 24.11 -2.37 3.75
CA ASP A 174 23.65 -1.90 5.05
C ASP A 174 22.33 -2.55 5.47
N TYR A 175 21.55 -3.09 4.53
CA TYR A 175 20.30 -3.78 4.85
C TYR A 175 20.51 -4.97 5.79
N TRP A 176 21.65 -5.65 5.73
CA TRP A 176 21.98 -6.76 6.62
C TRP A 176 22.98 -6.38 7.73
N SER A 177 23.31 -5.10 7.86
CA SER A 177 24.19 -4.63 8.93
C SER A 177 23.53 -4.86 10.30
N LYS A 178 24.35 -5.22 11.30
CA LYS A 178 23.88 -5.34 12.70
C LYS A 178 23.29 -4.03 13.23
N ARG A 179 23.71 -2.89 12.67
CA ARG A 179 23.24 -1.54 13.01
C ARG A 179 21.74 -1.34 12.71
N TYR A 180 21.25 -1.92 11.63
CA TYR A 180 19.86 -1.75 11.17
C TYR A 180 19.02 -3.04 11.30
N TYR A 181 19.54 -4.02 12.03
CA TYR A 181 18.87 -5.28 12.32
C TYR A 181 18.29 -5.24 13.74
N LYS A 182 16.98 -4.98 13.86
CA LYS A 182 16.30 -5.11 15.16
C LYS A 182 16.09 -6.60 15.44
N LYS A 183 16.79 -7.14 16.42
CA LYS A 183 16.48 -8.46 16.97
C LYS A 183 15.11 -8.34 17.64
N VAL A 184 14.09 -9.00 17.10
CA VAL A 184 12.77 -9.03 17.75
C VAL A 184 12.96 -9.74 19.09
N SER A 185 12.69 -9.04 20.19
CA SER A 185 12.72 -9.62 21.53
C SER A 185 11.44 -10.42 21.71
N SER A 186 11.50 -11.60 22.32
CA SER A 186 10.30 -12.39 22.65
C SER A 186 9.30 -11.65 23.53
N LYS A 187 9.73 -10.56 24.20
CA LYS A 187 8.86 -9.66 24.98
C LYS A 187 7.96 -8.76 24.13
N ASP A 188 8.24 -8.58 22.83
CA ASP A 188 7.47 -7.70 21.95
C ASP A 188 6.17 -8.35 21.42
N TYR A 189 5.94 -9.64 21.70
CA TYR A 189 4.74 -10.40 21.29
C TYR A 189 3.65 -10.51 22.37
N VAL A 190 3.89 -9.94 23.56
CA VAL A 190 2.93 -9.93 24.67
C VAL A 190 2.49 -8.49 24.91
N ASN A 191 1.56 -8.02 24.07
CA ASN A 191 0.64 -6.89 24.33
C ASN A 191 -0.47 -6.90 23.28
#